data_AF-A0A8T4RMT5-F1
#
_entry.id   AF-A0A8T4RMT5-F1
#
_cell.length_a   1.000
_cell.length_b   1.000
_cell.length_c   1.000
_cell.angle_alpha   90.00
_cell.angle_beta   90.00
_cell.angle_gamma   90.00
#
_symmetry.space_group_name_H-M   'P 1'
#
loop_
_entity.id
_entity.type
_entity.pdbx_description
1 polymer ?
#
loop_
_entity_poly.entity_id
_entity_poly.type
_entity_poly.pdbx_seq_one_letter_code
_entity_poly.pdbx_strand_id
1 'polypeptide(L)'
;TNSASSRFTPEILVGFLASLVRINRVMKKLVVDKKNLQKNFDQNKDMITAEPLYILLASHNHPDAHQYVREKTLESQRTGKSLRELVKKDKTVQPYLKKFSRKQMELIEHPETYTGMAVQKTEEACAYWRKKLKI
;
A
#
# COMPACT_ATOMS: atom_id res chain seq x y z
N THR A 1 5.88 45.84 3.55
CA THR A 1 7.14 45.05 3.56
C THR A 1 8.28 45.97 3.94
N ASN A 2 9.04 45.68 4.99
CA ASN A 2 10.21 46.49 5.38
C ASN A 2 11.47 46.02 4.64
N SER A 3 12.42 46.94 4.46
CA SER A 3 13.67 46.74 3.69
C SER A 3 14.53 45.56 4.19
N ALA A 4 14.42 45.20 5.48
CA ALA A 4 15.16 44.07 6.06
C ALA A 4 14.62 42.72 5.56
N SER A 5 13.30 42.55 5.45
CA SER A 5 12.68 41.27 5.07
C SER A 5 12.85 40.97 3.57
N SER A 6 12.88 41.99 2.71
CA SER A 6 13.08 41.82 1.26
C SER A 6 14.48 41.33 0.88
N ARG A 7 15.46 41.43 1.80
CA ARG A 7 16.83 40.92 1.59
C ARG A 7 16.90 39.40 1.53
N PHE A 8 15.90 38.70 2.08
CA PHE A 8 15.81 37.24 2.05
C PHE A 8 15.07 36.70 0.81
N THR A 9 14.41 37.57 0.04
CA THR A 9 13.71 37.15 -1.20
C THR A 9 14.64 36.45 -2.21
N PRO A 10 15.88 36.93 -2.45
CA PRO A 10 16.84 36.21 -3.30
C PRO A 10 17.18 34.82 -2.76
N GLU A 11 17.31 34.66 -1.44
CA GLU A 11 17.63 33.36 -0.84
C GLU A 11 16.54 32.32 -1.09
N ILE A 12 15.27 32.73 -1.04
CA ILE A 12 14.14 31.84 -1.37
C ILE A 12 14.22 31.37 -2.82
N LEU A 13 14.51 32.28 -3.76
CA LEU A 13 14.64 31.94 -5.18
C LEU A 13 15.84 31.02 -5.45
N VAL A 14 16.98 31.31 -4.82
CA VAL A 14 18.19 30.48 -4.94
C VAL A 14 17.96 29.11 -4.32
N GLY A 15 17.34 29.02 -3.15
CA GLY A 15 16.99 27.76 -2.49
C GLY A 15 16.02 26.92 -3.33
N PHE A 16 15.04 27.56 -3.96
CA PHE A 16 14.12 26.90 -4.88
C PHE A 16 14.86 26.36 -6.12
N LEU A 17 15.70 27.17 -6.76
CA LEU A 17 16.51 26.75 -7.91
C LEU A 17 17.43 25.59 -7.55
N ALA A 18 18.12 25.65 -6.41
CA ALA A 18 18.98 24.58 -5.92
C ALA A 18 18.19 23.28 -5.73
N SER A 19 16.96 23.36 -5.20
CA SER A 19 16.05 22.23 -5.05
C SER A 19 15.63 21.63 -6.39
N LEU A 20 15.29 22.47 -7.38
CA LEU A 20 14.95 22.04 -8.74
C LEU A 20 16.11 21.34 -9.46
N VAL A 21 17.33 21.85 -9.31
CA VAL A 21 18.52 21.22 -9.89
C VAL A 21 18.77 19.85 -9.25
N ARG A 22 18.65 19.76 -7.92
CA ARG A 22 18.84 18.51 -7.18
C ARG A 22 17.80 17.47 -7.56
N ILE A 23 16.51 17.82 -7.58
CA ILE A 23 15.44 16.86 -7.91
C ILE A 23 15.59 16.35 -9.35
N ASN A 24 15.88 17.22 -10.32
CA ASN A 24 16.13 16.81 -11.70
C ASN A 24 17.29 15.82 -11.82
N ARG A 25 18.39 16.07 -11.09
CA ARG A 25 19.55 15.16 -11.08
C ARG A 25 19.21 13.80 -10.48
N VAL A 26 18.47 13.78 -9.36
CA VAL A 26 18.10 12.54 -8.66
C VAL A 26 17.09 11.74 -9.47
N MET A 27 16.01 12.38 -9.95
CA MET A 27 14.94 11.70 -10.70
C MET A 27 15.46 11.08 -12.01
N LYS A 28 16.42 11.72 -12.69
CA LYS A 28 17.07 11.16 -13.90
C LYS A 28 17.82 9.84 -13.65
N LYS A 29 18.26 9.58 -12.43
CA LYS A 29 19.05 8.39 -12.06
C LYS A 29 18.28 7.43 -11.15
N LEU A 30 17.01 7.70 -10.90
CA LEU A 30 16.21 6.87 -10.00
C LEU A 30 16.04 5.48 -10.61
N VAL A 31 16.46 4.46 -9.86
CA VAL A 31 16.29 3.05 -10.21
C VAL A 31 15.56 2.35 -9.06
N VAL A 32 14.63 1.46 -9.41
CA VAL A 32 13.85 0.69 -8.44
C VAL A 32 14.51 -0.67 -8.21
N ASP A 33 14.88 -0.95 -6.97
CA ASP A 33 15.32 -2.28 -6.56
C ASP A 33 14.11 -3.20 -6.32
N LYS A 34 13.68 -3.88 -7.38
CA LYS A 34 12.54 -4.80 -7.34
C LYS A 34 12.76 -5.99 -6.40
N LYS A 35 14.01 -6.44 -6.22
CA LYS A 35 14.31 -7.59 -5.36
C LYS A 35 14.09 -7.22 -3.89
N ASN A 36 14.56 -6.03 -3.49
CA ASN A 36 14.35 -5.57 -2.12
C ASN A 36 12.88 -5.22 -1.85
N LEU A 37 12.15 -4.68 -2.83
CA LEU A 37 10.69 -4.50 -2.70
C LEU A 37 9.97 -5.83 -2.47
N GLN A 38 10.30 -6.86 -3.24
CA GLN A 38 9.71 -8.19 -3.07
C GLN A 38 10.04 -8.76 -1.68
N LYS A 39 11.30 -8.67 -1.25
CA LYS A 39 11.73 -9.12 0.08
C LYS A 39 10.94 -8.43 1.20
N ASN A 40 10.80 -7.10 1.14
CA ASN A 40 10.05 -6.33 2.14
C ASN A 40 8.56 -6.68 2.11
N PHE A 41 7.99 -6.92 0.92
CA PHE A 41 6.61 -7.38 0.77
C PHE A 41 6.41 -8.74 1.42
N ASP A 42 7.28 -9.71 1.12
CA ASP A 42 7.18 -11.07 1.67
C ASP A 42 7.28 -11.10 3.19
N GLN A 43 8.11 -10.23 3.78
CA GLN A 43 8.22 -10.07 5.24
C GLN A 43 6.94 -9.54 5.91
N ASN A 44 6.10 -8.82 5.17
CA ASN A 44 4.88 -8.18 5.69
C ASN A 44 3.60 -8.75 5.07
N LYS A 45 3.72 -9.81 4.27
CA LYS A 45 2.62 -10.35 3.45
C LYS A 45 1.37 -10.67 4.26
N ASP A 46 1.55 -11.24 5.45
CA ASP A 46 0.45 -11.60 6.33
C ASP A 46 -0.28 -10.39 6.94
N MET A 47 0.44 -9.31 7.24
CA MET A 47 -0.18 -8.05 7.66
C MET A 47 -0.99 -7.41 6.52
N ILE A 48 -0.47 -7.48 5.29
CA ILE A 48 -1.16 -6.96 4.11
C ILE A 48 -2.44 -7.77 3.84
N THR A 49 -2.42 -9.09 4.03
CA THR A 49 -3.59 -9.96 3.88
C THR A 49 -4.69 -9.67 4.92
N ALA A 50 -4.38 -9.07 6.07
CA ALA A 50 -5.35 -8.81 7.12
C ALA A 50 -6.51 -7.92 6.65
N GLU A 51 -6.21 -6.87 5.90
CA GLU A 51 -7.22 -5.93 5.38
C GLU A 51 -8.26 -6.60 4.45
N PRO A 52 -7.86 -7.22 3.32
CA PRO A 52 -8.83 -7.84 2.44
C PRO A 52 -9.60 -8.97 3.16
N LEU A 53 -8.96 -9.69 4.09
CA LEU A 53 -9.65 -10.73 4.85
C LEU A 53 -10.79 -10.17 5.70
N TYR A 54 -10.57 -9.11 6.49
CA TYR A 54 -11.64 -8.59 7.35
C TYR A 54 -12.77 -7.98 6.51
N ILE A 55 -12.44 -7.29 5.40
CA ILE A 55 -13.44 -6.71 4.50
C ILE A 55 -14.33 -7.81 3.93
N LEU A 56 -13.72 -8.91 3.48
CA LEU A 56 -14.45 -10.04 2.91
C LEU A 56 -15.30 -10.75 3.97
N LEU A 57 -14.77 -10.98 5.17
CA LEU A 57 -15.54 -11.56 6.28
C LEU A 57 -16.73 -10.68 6.67
N ALA A 58 -16.53 -9.36 6.77
CA ALA A 58 -17.60 -8.42 7.02
C ALA A 58 -18.66 -8.44 5.91
N SER A 59 -18.24 -8.49 4.64
CA SER A 59 -19.16 -8.57 3.49
C SER A 59 -20.00 -9.87 3.47
N HIS A 60 -19.51 -10.93 4.10
CA HIS A 60 -20.21 -12.21 4.28
C HIS A 60 -20.91 -12.32 5.64
N ASN A 61 -21.17 -11.19 6.31
CA ASN A 61 -21.90 -11.06 7.58
C ASN A 61 -21.23 -11.75 8.78
N HIS A 62 -19.90 -11.75 8.84
CA HIS A 62 -19.21 -12.13 10.06
C HIS A 62 -19.48 -11.08 11.15
N PRO A 63 -19.93 -11.48 12.36
CA PRO A 63 -20.44 -10.55 13.38
C PRO A 63 -19.39 -9.55 13.87
N ASP A 64 -18.13 -9.98 13.98
CA ASP A 64 -17.02 -9.10 14.37
C ASP A 64 -15.75 -9.44 13.57
N ALA A 65 -15.80 -9.15 12.26
CA ALA A 65 -14.71 -9.48 11.34
C ALA A 65 -13.39 -8.77 11.70
N HIS A 66 -13.48 -7.51 12.12
CA HIS A 66 -12.31 -6.69 12.42
C HIS A 66 -11.59 -7.22 13.65
N GLN A 67 -12.31 -7.50 14.76
CA GLN A 67 -11.68 -8.04 15.95
C GLN A 67 -11.11 -9.44 15.71
N TYR A 68 -11.84 -10.30 14.99
CA TYR A 68 -11.36 -11.64 14.63
C TYR A 68 -10.00 -11.60 13.92
N VAL A 69 -9.88 -10.79 12.87
CA VAL A 69 -8.63 -10.69 12.09
C VAL A 69 -7.53 -10.04 12.92
N ARG A 70 -7.84 -9.04 13.75
CA ARG A 70 -6.89 -8.42 14.67
C ARG A 70 -6.28 -9.45 15.64
N GLU A 71 -7.11 -10.29 16.25
CA GLU A 71 -6.65 -11.35 17.16
C GLU A 71 -5.77 -12.36 16.43
N LYS A 72 -6.17 -12.79 15.23
CA LYS A 72 -5.38 -13.71 14.41
C LYS A 72 -4.05 -13.11 13.95
N THR A 73 -4.00 -11.81 13.70
CA THR A 73 -2.76 -11.10 13.36
C THR A 73 -1.81 -11.05 14.56
N LEU A 74 -2.32 -10.80 15.77
CA LEU A 74 -1.51 -10.87 17.00
C LEU A 74 -1.02 -12.30 17.28
N GLU A 75 -1.86 -13.31 17.04
CA GLU A 75 -1.48 -14.72 17.14
C GLU A 75 -0.37 -15.06 16.12
N SER A 76 -0.49 -14.58 14.89
CA SER A 76 0.52 -14.73 13.83
C SER A 76 1.87 -14.15 14.27
N GLN A 77 1.90 -12.93 14.80
CA GLN A 77 3.12 -12.30 15.32
C GLN A 77 3.75 -13.08 16.48
N ARG A 78 2.95 -13.60 17.40
CA ARG A 78 3.44 -14.36 18.57
C ARG A 78 3.97 -15.74 18.18
N THR A 79 3.36 -16.39 17.20
CA THR A 79 3.65 -17.79 16.85
C THR A 79 4.58 -17.94 15.64
N GLY A 80 4.79 -16.87 14.87
CA GLY A 80 5.52 -16.90 13.60
C GLY A 80 4.80 -17.65 12.48
N LYS A 81 3.55 -18.10 12.71
CA LYS A 81 2.71 -18.74 11.68
C LYS A 81 2.05 -17.68 10.83
N SER A 82 1.85 -17.98 9.55
CA SER A 82 1.15 -17.05 8.67
C SER A 82 -0.32 -16.86 9.07
N LEU A 83 -0.84 -15.64 8.87
CA LEU A 83 -2.25 -15.33 9.13
C LEU A 83 -3.17 -16.30 8.39
N ARG A 84 -2.79 -16.64 7.15
CA ARG A 84 -3.53 -17.56 6.27
C ARG A 84 -3.60 -18.97 6.85
N GLU A 85 -2.51 -19.47 7.43
CA GLU A 85 -2.51 -20.79 8.09
C GLU A 85 -3.43 -20.82 9.32
N LEU A 86 -3.40 -19.76 10.13
CA LEU A 86 -4.23 -19.66 11.34
C LEU A 86 -5.72 -19.65 10.98
N VAL A 87 -6.09 -18.85 9.99
CA VAL A 87 -7.47 -18.71 9.48
C VAL A 87 -7.95 -20.01 8.82
N LYS A 88 -7.10 -20.68 8.03
CA LYS A 88 -7.44 -21.95 7.39
C LYS A 88 -7.72 -23.08 8.38
N LYS A 89 -7.04 -23.09 9.54
CA LYS A 89 -7.24 -24.11 10.58
C LYS A 89 -8.41 -23.80 11.51
N ASP A 90 -8.92 -22.58 11.48
CA ASP A 90 -9.97 -22.13 12.38
C ASP A 90 -11.36 -22.55 11.87
N LYS A 91 -12.02 -23.44 12.61
CA LYS A 91 -13.35 -23.96 12.26
C LYS A 91 -14.45 -22.89 12.33
N THR A 92 -14.24 -21.82 13.10
CA THR A 92 -15.26 -20.76 13.29
C THR A 92 -15.50 -19.94 12.03
N VAL A 93 -14.44 -19.73 11.24
CA VAL A 93 -14.48 -18.89 10.03
C VAL A 93 -14.71 -19.69 8.74
N GLN A 94 -14.51 -21.01 8.78
CA GLN A 94 -14.71 -21.93 7.65
C GLN A 94 -16.06 -21.76 6.92
N PRO A 95 -17.22 -21.58 7.61
CA PRO A 95 -18.50 -21.35 6.93
C PRO A 95 -18.53 -20.08 6.07
N TYR A 96 -17.72 -19.07 6.41
CA TYR A 96 -17.61 -17.83 5.66
C TYR A 96 -16.65 -17.99 4.48
N LEU A 97 -15.49 -18.61 4.70
CA LEU A 97 -14.49 -18.86 3.65
C LEU A 97 -15.08 -19.68 2.49
N LYS A 98 -15.96 -20.66 2.78
CA LYS A 98 -16.64 -21.45 1.75
C LYS A 98 -17.57 -20.64 0.85
N LYS A 99 -18.01 -19.45 1.28
CA LYS A 99 -18.84 -18.54 0.48
C LYS A 99 -18.02 -17.62 -0.40
N PHE A 100 -16.70 -17.58 -0.22
CA PHE A 100 -15.85 -16.69 -1.01
C PHE A 100 -15.79 -17.16 -2.45
N SER A 101 -15.96 -16.23 -3.38
CA SER A 101 -15.69 -16.52 -4.79
C SER A 101 -14.20 -16.78 -5.02
N ARG A 102 -13.86 -17.40 -6.16
CA ARG A 102 -12.47 -17.62 -6.55
C ARG A 102 -11.63 -16.34 -6.53
N LYS A 103 -12.20 -15.22 -7.02
CA LYS A 103 -11.53 -13.92 -7.00
C LYS A 103 -11.28 -13.40 -5.58
N GLN A 104 -12.23 -13.61 -4.66
CA GLN A 104 -12.08 -13.21 -3.26
C GLN A 104 -11.00 -14.04 -2.55
N MET A 105 -10.94 -15.34 -2.83
CA MET A 105 -9.87 -16.21 -2.33
C MET A 105 -8.49 -15.80 -2.89
N GLU A 106 -8.42 -15.44 -4.17
CA GLU A 106 -7.19 -14.99 -4.82
C GLU A 106 -6.59 -13.76 -4.15
N LEU A 107 -7.41 -12.80 -3.67
CA LEU A 107 -6.91 -11.64 -2.91
C LEU A 107 -6.25 -12.02 -1.58
N ILE A 108 -6.60 -13.16 -1.01
CA ILE A 108 -6.04 -13.67 0.24
C ILE A 108 -4.79 -14.50 -0.07
N GLU A 109 -4.83 -15.32 -1.11
CA GLU A 109 -3.72 -16.19 -1.52
C GLU A 109 -2.56 -15.41 -2.18
N HIS A 110 -2.92 -14.39 -2.97
CA HIS A 110 -2.04 -13.52 -3.75
C HIS A 110 -2.26 -12.05 -3.41
N PRO A 111 -1.94 -11.60 -2.18
CA PRO A 111 -2.10 -10.21 -1.76
C PRO A 111 -1.25 -9.23 -2.57
N GLU A 112 -0.26 -9.69 -3.34
CA GLU A 112 0.47 -8.87 -4.31
C GLU A 112 -0.44 -8.27 -5.40
N THR A 113 -1.60 -8.87 -5.63
CA THR A 113 -2.64 -8.37 -6.54
C THR A 113 -3.59 -7.36 -5.87
N TYR A 114 -3.52 -7.22 -4.55
CA TYR A 114 -4.36 -6.29 -3.78
C TYR A 114 -3.79 -4.86 -3.83
N THR A 115 -3.75 -4.28 -5.03
CA THR A 115 -3.20 -2.93 -5.27
C THR A 115 -4.27 -1.85 -5.34
N GLY A 116 -5.54 -2.21 -5.19
CA GLY A 116 -6.67 -1.27 -5.33
C GLY A 116 -6.62 -0.50 -6.65
N MET A 117 -6.82 0.82 -6.57
CA MET A 117 -6.80 1.73 -7.73
C MET A 117 -5.40 2.31 -8.04
N ALA A 118 -4.31 1.73 -7.51
CA ALA A 118 -2.97 2.32 -7.64
C ALA A 118 -2.56 2.54 -9.11
N VAL A 119 -2.82 1.56 -9.98
CA VAL A 119 -2.53 1.66 -11.43
C VAL A 119 -3.35 2.77 -12.06
N GLN A 120 -4.68 2.73 -11.88
CA GLN A 120 -5.59 3.73 -12.43
C GLN A 120 -5.22 5.16 -12.02
N LYS A 121 -4.94 5.39 -10.72
CA LYS A 121 -4.57 6.72 -10.22
C LYS A 121 -3.23 7.20 -10.78
N THR A 122 -2.28 6.29 -10.98
CA THR A 122 -1.00 6.60 -11.61
C THR A 122 -1.21 7.02 -13.06
N GLU A 123 -2.01 6.29 -13.82
CA GLU A 123 -2.33 6.61 -15.21
C GLU A 123 -3.08 7.94 -15.34
N GLU A 124 -4.08 8.19 -14.48
CA GLU A 124 -4.82 9.45 -14.40
C GLU A 124 -3.87 10.64 -14.18
N ALA A 125 -2.94 10.52 -13.21
CA ALA A 125 -1.97 11.55 -12.92
C ALA A 125 -0.98 11.79 -14.09
N CYS A 126 -0.48 10.72 -14.70
CA CYS A 126 0.40 10.82 -15.87
C CYS A 126 -0.31 11.46 -17.06
N ALA A 127 -1.55 11.07 -17.35
CA ALA A 127 -2.35 11.63 -18.45
C ALA A 127 -2.63 13.12 -18.24
N TYR A 128 -2.97 13.52 -17.00
CA TYR A 128 -3.18 14.91 -16.64
C TYR A 128 -1.95 15.78 -16.94
N TRP A 129 -0.76 15.34 -16.47
CA TRP A 129 0.46 16.11 -16.66
C TRP A 129 0.97 16.11 -18.09
N ARG A 130 0.84 15.00 -18.83
CA ARG A 130 1.10 14.97 -20.28
C ARG A 130 0.29 16.02 -21.03
N LYS A 131 -1.02 16.08 -20.76
CA LYS A 131 -1.91 17.09 -21.34
C LYS A 131 -1.51 18.51 -20.96
N LYS A 132 -1.17 18.77 -19.69
CA LYS A 132 -0.80 20.11 -19.21
C LYS A 132 0.54 20.58 -19.77
N LEU A 133 1.52 19.68 -19.89
CA LEU A 133 2.87 19.98 -20.36
C LEU A 133 3.04 19.84 -21.88
N LYS A 134 2.01 19.33 -22.58
CA LYS A 134 2.01 19.07 -24.03
C LYS A 134 3.14 18.10 -24.45
N ILE A 135 3.28 17.00 -23.70
CA ILE A 135 4.25 15.90 -23.93
C ILE A 135 3.56 14.53 -24.01
#